data_AF-A0A0M3HW45-F1
#
_entry.id   AF-A0A0M3HW45-F1
#
_cell.length_a   1.000
_cell.length_b   1.000
_cell.length_c   1.000
_cell.angle_alpha   90.00
_cell.angle_beta   90.00
_cell.angle_gamma   90.00
#
_symmetry.space_group_name_H-M   'P 1'
#
loop_
_entity.id
_entity.type
_entity.pdbx_description
1 polymer ?
#
loop_
_entity_poly.entity_id
_entity_poly.type
_entity_poly.pdbx_seq_one_letter_code
_entity_poly.pdbx_strand_id
1 'polypeptide(L)'
;FLEAYDFEDIKFWGITIQNEPSSGSNPDYPWQTMFFSGETERNFIKNLLGPLLKNSTIGKDLAVMVMDDQRHYLPTWADIVLADEEAGKYVSGIAVHWYGDFSIPPGQLLSETHQHHPRKFILATEACNGANDGIRGPILGDWYRGDNYAHDIITDLSNWVSGWIDWNICLDLQGGPNWVQNFVDSPVIVNATAGEFYKQPMFYVMGHFSKFIRPDSRRVGLTISNGSAMLEGVAITTPSRQRVLVLNNRDDHQAYELSIKDAAIDRMAIRLTLEPRTIATIFIRPDSRRVGLTISNGSAMLEGVAITTPSRQRVLVLNNRDDHQAYELSIKDAAIDRMAIRLTLEPRTIATIVWNKEIAKTENFERKL
;
A
#
# COMPACT_ATOMS: atom_id res chain seq x y z
N PHE A 1 20.26 -15.23 16.54
CA PHE A 1 18.95 -14.78 16.03
C PHE A 1 18.62 -15.45 14.70
N LEU A 2 19.30 -15.08 13.60
CA LEU A 2 19.03 -15.61 12.26
C LEU A 2 19.04 -17.14 12.22
N GLU A 3 20.06 -17.79 12.79
CA GLU A 3 20.16 -19.25 12.89
C GLU A 3 18.99 -19.90 13.63
N ALA A 4 18.50 -19.27 14.70
CA ALA A 4 17.39 -19.80 15.49
C ALA A 4 16.06 -19.76 14.71
N TYR A 5 15.84 -18.70 13.92
CA TYR A 5 14.67 -18.61 13.05
C TYR A 5 14.80 -19.49 11.81
N ASP A 6 16.02 -19.65 11.29
CA ASP A 6 16.30 -20.58 10.19
C ASP A 6 15.96 -22.02 10.56
N PHE A 7 16.25 -22.41 11.81
CA PHE A 7 15.87 -23.70 12.39
C PHE A 7 14.35 -23.92 12.42
N GLU A 8 13.57 -22.85 12.58
CA GLU A 8 12.10 -22.86 12.53
C GLU A 8 11.54 -22.62 11.11
N ASP A 9 12.39 -22.71 10.08
CA ASP A 9 12.07 -22.48 8.65
C ASP A 9 11.55 -21.06 8.33
N ILE A 10 11.95 -20.07 9.13
CA ILE A 10 11.65 -18.65 8.91
C ILE A 10 12.89 -17.95 8.37
N LYS A 11 12.83 -17.55 7.09
CA LYS A 11 13.90 -16.79 6.43
C LYS A 11 13.63 -15.30 6.51
N PHE A 12 14.68 -14.52 6.73
CA PHE A 12 14.63 -13.07 6.68
C PHE A 12 15.04 -12.55 5.31
N TRP A 13 14.33 -11.55 4.82
CA TRP A 13 14.72 -10.82 3.61
C TRP A 13 15.76 -9.74 3.91
N GLY A 14 15.61 -9.04 5.04
CA GLY A 14 16.50 -7.97 5.43
C GLY A 14 16.46 -7.69 6.93
N ILE A 15 17.37 -6.84 7.37
CA ILE A 15 17.53 -6.38 8.75
C ILE A 15 17.87 -4.90 8.77
N THR A 16 17.49 -4.22 9.84
CA THR A 16 17.98 -2.90 10.18
C THR A 16 19.09 -3.05 11.24
N ILE A 17 20.01 -2.09 11.33
CA ILE A 17 21.12 -2.19 12.31
C ILE A 17 20.62 -2.04 13.74
N GLN A 18 19.73 -1.07 13.95
CA GLN A 18 19.16 -0.71 15.23
C GLN A 18 17.86 0.04 14.96
N ASN A 19 16.79 -0.29 15.68
CA ASN A 19 15.56 0.51 15.67
C ASN A 19 15.79 1.84 16.40
N GLU A 20 15.44 2.96 15.76
CA GLU A 20 15.53 4.32 16.28
C GLU A 20 16.83 4.60 17.06
N PRO A 21 18.02 4.43 16.44
CA PRO A 21 19.31 4.57 17.10
C PRO A 21 19.51 5.94 17.75
N SER A 22 18.85 6.99 17.25
CA SER A 22 18.93 8.33 17.83
C SER A 22 18.25 8.41 19.21
N SER A 23 17.22 7.60 19.45
CA SER A 23 16.43 7.65 20.69
C SER A 23 17.26 7.33 21.93
N GLY A 24 18.28 6.47 21.79
CA GLY A 24 19.19 6.12 22.89
C GLY A 24 20.10 7.26 23.34
N SER A 25 20.16 8.37 22.59
CA SER A 25 20.85 9.58 23.03
C SER A 25 20.16 10.24 24.23
N ASN A 26 18.86 9.97 24.43
CA ASN A 26 18.12 10.40 25.61
C ASN A 26 18.33 9.38 26.74
N PRO A 27 19.03 9.74 27.84
CA PRO A 27 19.26 8.83 28.96
C PRO A 27 17.97 8.45 29.71
N ASP A 28 16.91 9.26 29.56
CA ASP A 28 15.61 9.04 30.19
C ASP A 28 14.60 8.43 29.21
N TYR A 29 15.07 7.87 28.08
CA TYR A 29 14.17 7.25 27.10
C TYR A 29 13.42 6.07 27.75
N PRO A 30 12.07 6.04 27.71
CA PRO A 30 11.32 5.24 28.66
C PRO A 30 11.22 3.74 28.31
N TRP A 31 11.66 3.31 27.13
CA TRP A 31 11.64 1.90 26.70
C TRP A 31 12.93 1.48 26.01
N GLN A 32 12.97 0.24 25.52
CA GLN A 32 14.14 -0.39 24.94
C GLN A 32 14.70 0.45 23.78
N THR A 33 15.93 0.92 23.97
CA THR A 33 16.69 1.66 22.96
C THR A 33 18.18 1.40 23.12
N MET A 34 18.94 1.65 22.06
CA MET A 34 20.40 1.63 22.09
C MET A 34 20.94 2.74 21.21
N PHE A 35 21.79 3.61 21.79
CA PHE A 35 22.34 4.73 21.04
C PHE A 35 23.37 4.29 20.01
N PHE A 36 23.19 4.76 18.78
CA PHE A 36 24.23 4.81 17.78
C PHE A 36 24.26 6.22 17.19
N SER A 37 25.45 6.80 17.01
CA SER A 37 25.61 7.88 16.02
C SER A 37 25.77 7.27 14.62
N GLY A 38 25.63 8.06 13.56
CA GLY A 38 25.92 7.61 12.19
C GLY A 38 27.35 7.04 12.05
N GLU A 39 28.36 7.61 12.72
CA GLU A 39 29.72 7.07 12.70
C GLU A 39 29.85 5.75 13.45
N THR A 40 29.10 5.60 14.54
CA THR A 40 29.08 4.36 15.33
C THR A 40 28.43 3.24 14.53
N GLU A 41 27.28 3.51 13.88
CA GLU A 41 26.59 2.57 13.00
C GLU A 41 27.50 2.14 11.85
N ARG A 42 28.11 3.10 11.15
CA ARG A 42 29.10 2.86 10.09
C ARG A 42 30.26 1.96 10.55
N ASN A 43 30.85 2.29 11.69
CA ASN A 43 32.00 1.54 12.22
C ASN A 43 31.59 0.12 12.65
N PHE A 44 30.40 -0.04 13.23
CA PHE A 44 29.85 -1.35 13.60
C PHE A 44 29.62 -2.23 12.37
N ILE A 45 29.05 -1.67 11.30
CA ILE A 45 28.85 -2.36 10.02
C ILE A 45 30.18 -2.83 9.45
N LYS A 46 31.14 -1.92 9.25
CA LYS A 46 32.38 -2.26 8.53
C LYS A 46 33.32 -3.18 9.32
N ASN A 47 33.41 -2.99 10.64
CA ASN A 47 34.38 -3.69 11.47
C ASN A 47 33.85 -4.99 12.07
N LEU A 48 32.53 -5.18 12.12
CA LEU A 48 31.94 -6.33 12.81
C LEU A 48 30.79 -6.97 12.02
N LEU A 49 29.64 -6.31 11.90
CA LEU A 49 28.42 -6.98 11.42
C LEU A 49 28.52 -7.38 9.95
N GLY A 50 29.00 -6.49 9.07
CA GLY A 50 29.12 -6.75 7.63
C GLY A 50 29.97 -7.98 7.31
N PRO A 51 31.22 -8.06 7.82
CA PRO A 51 32.06 -9.26 7.66
C PRO A 51 31.43 -10.53 8.22
N LEU A 52 30.79 -10.46 9.40
CA LEU A 52 30.12 -11.62 10.01
C LEU A 52 28.96 -12.12 9.16
N LEU A 53 28.12 -11.23 8.64
CA LEU A 53 27.01 -11.59 7.77
C LEU A 53 27.50 -12.23 6.47
N LYS A 54 28.51 -11.65 5.81
CA LYS A 54 29.04 -12.22 4.56
C LYS A 54 29.70 -13.59 4.74
N ASN A 55 30.26 -13.88 5.91
CA ASN A 55 30.81 -15.19 6.23
C ASN A 55 29.75 -16.19 6.74
N SER A 56 28.53 -15.74 7.02
CA SER A 56 27.43 -16.60 7.46
C SER A 56 26.77 -17.30 6.28
N THR A 57 26.41 -18.57 6.44
CA THR A 57 25.62 -19.32 5.44
C THR A 57 24.18 -18.79 5.31
N ILE A 58 23.65 -18.20 6.38
CA ILE A 58 22.26 -17.74 6.48
C ILE A 58 22.18 -16.22 6.28
N GLY A 59 23.16 -15.46 6.78
CA GLY A 59 23.13 -14.00 6.77
C GLY A 59 23.69 -13.32 5.52
N LYS A 60 24.42 -14.04 4.66
CA LYS A 60 25.19 -13.44 3.55
C LYS A 60 24.37 -12.68 2.50
N ASP A 61 23.11 -13.06 2.33
CA ASP A 61 22.20 -12.55 1.30
C ASP A 61 21.15 -11.57 1.87
N LEU A 62 21.24 -11.22 3.17
CA LEU A 62 20.33 -10.25 3.78
C LEU A 62 20.50 -8.85 3.20
N ALA A 63 19.37 -8.18 2.96
CA ALA A 63 19.35 -6.74 2.77
C ALA A 63 19.62 -6.04 4.11
N VAL A 64 20.76 -5.37 4.24
CA VAL A 64 21.11 -4.58 5.42
C VAL A 64 20.67 -3.13 5.21
N MET A 65 19.90 -2.60 6.16
CA MET A 65 19.37 -1.23 6.12
C MET A 65 19.92 -0.41 7.29
N VAL A 66 20.25 0.84 7.00
CA VAL A 66 20.80 1.79 7.99
C VAL A 66 19.76 2.80 8.43
N MET A 67 20.06 3.50 9.52
CA MET A 67 19.22 4.51 10.17
C MET A 67 18.01 3.91 10.90
N ASP A 68 16.95 3.48 10.20
CA ASP A 68 15.73 2.94 10.82
C ASP A 68 15.15 3.89 11.87
N ASP A 69 15.03 5.16 11.47
CA ASP A 69 14.70 6.29 12.34
C ASP A 69 13.96 7.38 11.54
N GLN A 70 13.63 8.49 12.21
CA GLN A 70 12.84 9.57 11.63
C GLN A 70 13.47 10.21 10.39
N ARG A 71 12.64 10.54 9.40
CA ARG A 71 13.07 11.17 8.15
C ARG A 71 13.88 12.46 8.32
N HIS A 72 13.71 13.22 9.41
CA HIS A 72 14.45 14.46 9.64
C HIS A 72 15.97 14.27 9.85
N TYR A 73 16.44 13.04 10.07
CA TYR A 73 17.88 12.73 10.08
C TYR A 73 18.49 12.57 8.69
N LEU A 74 17.65 12.54 7.65
CA LEU A 74 18.09 12.53 6.26
C LEU A 74 18.47 13.92 5.75
N PRO A 75 19.34 14.01 4.72
CA PRO A 75 20.17 12.93 4.18
C PRO A 75 21.40 12.62 5.06
N THR A 76 21.65 13.44 6.09
CA THR A 76 22.91 13.48 6.85
C THR A 76 23.34 12.12 7.41
N TRP A 77 22.42 11.35 8.00
CA TRP A 77 22.76 10.03 8.54
C TRP A 77 23.24 9.07 7.45
N ALA A 78 22.52 9.03 6.32
CA ALA A 78 22.89 8.23 5.17
C ALA A 78 24.24 8.66 4.59
N ASP A 79 24.49 9.97 4.48
CA ASP A 79 25.77 10.51 4.00
C ASP A 79 26.94 10.06 4.89
N ILE A 80 26.79 10.12 6.22
CA ILE A 80 27.86 9.71 7.16
C ILE A 80 28.21 8.23 6.98
N VAL A 81 27.21 7.35 6.86
CA VAL A 81 27.44 5.91 6.76
C VAL A 81 27.96 5.52 5.39
N LEU A 82 27.38 6.08 4.32
CA LEU A 82 27.63 5.68 2.94
C LEU A 82 28.84 6.36 2.29
N ALA A 83 29.36 7.45 2.87
CA ALA A 83 30.63 8.05 2.44
C ALA A 83 31.85 7.15 2.68
N ASP A 84 31.74 6.13 3.56
CA ASP A 84 32.76 5.10 3.76
C ASP A 84 32.43 3.86 2.92
N GLU A 85 33.19 3.65 1.84
CA GLU A 85 32.96 2.55 0.90
C GLU A 85 33.03 1.16 1.56
N GLU A 86 33.84 1.01 2.63
CA GLU A 86 33.98 -0.26 3.35
C GLU A 86 32.73 -0.60 4.17
N ALA A 87 32.03 0.40 4.69
CA ALA A 87 30.70 0.21 5.27
C ALA A 87 29.64 0.06 4.16
N GLY A 88 29.67 0.96 3.17
CA GLY A 88 28.67 1.09 2.12
C GLY A 88 28.50 -0.15 1.24
N LYS A 89 29.52 -1.02 1.13
CA LYS A 89 29.41 -2.31 0.40
C LYS A 89 28.50 -3.34 1.07
N TYR A 90 28.28 -3.23 2.38
CA TYR A 90 27.38 -4.11 3.13
C TYR A 90 25.95 -3.56 3.17
N VAL A 91 25.77 -2.24 3.05
CA VAL A 91 24.46 -1.58 3.12
C VAL A 91 23.71 -1.76 1.81
N SER A 92 22.45 -2.20 1.88
CA SER A 92 21.56 -2.37 0.73
C SER A 92 20.57 -1.21 0.59
N GLY A 93 20.12 -0.64 1.71
CA GLY A 93 19.14 0.44 1.71
C GLY A 93 19.17 1.29 2.98
N ILE A 94 18.24 2.24 3.05
CA ILE A 94 18.05 3.20 4.13
C ILE A 94 16.63 3.03 4.64
N ALA A 95 16.47 2.82 5.95
CA ALA A 95 15.17 2.61 6.60
C ALA A 95 14.70 3.92 7.27
N VAL A 96 13.41 4.25 7.15
CA VAL A 96 12.84 5.53 7.61
C VAL A 96 11.52 5.37 8.35
N HIS A 97 11.29 6.21 9.36
CA HIS A 97 10.05 6.32 10.14
C HIS A 97 9.39 7.71 9.97
N TRP A 98 8.09 7.82 10.21
CA TRP A 98 7.28 9.02 9.87
C TRP A 98 6.98 10.00 11.01
N TYR A 99 7.29 9.67 12.27
CA TYR A 99 6.75 10.39 13.44
C TYR A 99 7.34 11.79 13.63
N GLY A 100 8.48 12.07 13.00
CA GLY A 100 9.24 13.32 13.11
C GLY A 100 8.97 14.39 12.06
N ASP A 101 7.89 14.27 11.28
CA ASP A 101 7.61 15.10 10.09
C ASP A 101 7.03 16.49 10.41
N PHE A 102 7.76 17.29 11.20
CA PHE A 102 7.24 18.56 11.73
C PHE A 102 7.61 19.81 10.94
N SER A 103 8.76 19.82 10.26
CA SER A 103 9.38 21.07 9.80
C SER A 103 9.79 21.08 8.34
N ILE A 104 10.22 19.94 7.80
CA ILE A 104 10.64 19.82 6.40
C ILE A 104 9.69 18.83 5.73
N PRO A 105 9.11 19.16 4.56
CA PRO A 105 8.31 18.20 3.81
C PRO A 105 9.11 16.91 3.56
N PRO A 106 8.62 15.74 3.99
CA PRO A 106 9.39 14.49 3.93
C PRO A 106 9.84 14.13 2.51
N GLY A 107 9.01 14.43 1.50
CA GLY A 107 9.35 14.19 0.10
C GLY A 107 10.64 14.89 -0.35
N GLN A 108 10.97 16.06 0.22
CA GLN A 108 12.22 16.75 -0.07
C GLN A 108 13.42 15.96 0.46
N LEU A 109 13.38 15.55 1.73
CA LEU A 109 14.45 14.80 2.40
C LEU A 109 14.69 13.44 1.74
N LEU A 110 13.62 12.76 1.37
CA LEU A 110 13.67 11.47 0.65
C LEU A 110 14.29 11.63 -0.74
N SER A 111 13.86 12.65 -1.50
CA SER A 111 14.39 12.93 -2.82
C SER A 111 15.86 13.36 -2.81
N GLU A 112 16.27 14.17 -1.84
CA GLU A 112 17.67 14.57 -1.64
C GLU A 112 18.55 13.37 -1.30
N THR A 113 18.09 12.52 -0.38
CA THR A 113 18.78 11.26 -0.02
C THR A 113 18.96 10.35 -1.22
N HIS A 114 17.93 10.18 -2.05
CA HIS A 114 18.05 9.40 -3.28
C HIS A 114 19.03 10.01 -4.27
N GLN A 115 19.09 11.35 -4.39
CA GLN A 115 20.04 12.02 -5.27
C GLN A 115 21.49 11.79 -4.81
N HIS A 116 21.75 11.79 -3.50
CA HIS A 116 23.07 11.48 -2.95
C HIS A 116 23.43 9.99 -3.11
N HIS A 117 22.45 9.09 -2.92
CA HIS A 117 22.65 7.64 -2.87
C HIS A 117 21.74 6.85 -3.82
N PRO A 118 21.77 7.08 -5.15
CA PRO A 118 20.76 6.56 -6.08
C PRO A 118 20.76 5.04 -6.25
N ARG A 119 21.81 4.35 -5.77
CA ARG A 119 21.94 2.89 -5.81
C ARG A 119 21.42 2.20 -4.55
N LYS A 120 21.02 2.95 -3.52
CA LYS A 120 20.45 2.41 -2.28
C LYS A 120 18.94 2.62 -2.32
N PHE A 121 18.18 1.58 -2.00
CA PHE A 121 16.74 1.75 -1.86
C PHE A 121 16.43 2.48 -0.55
N ILE A 122 15.30 3.18 -0.51
CA ILE A 122 14.73 3.70 0.74
C ILE A 122 13.50 2.85 1.06
N LEU A 123 13.32 2.46 2.32
CA LEU A 123 12.18 1.70 2.80
C LEU A 123 11.57 2.41 4.01
N ALA A 124 10.28 2.71 3.98
CA ALA A 124 9.56 3.10 5.18
C ALA A 124 9.27 1.84 5.99
N THR A 125 10.00 1.68 7.09
CA THR A 125 10.03 0.46 7.92
C THR A 125 9.02 0.50 9.06
N GLU A 126 8.56 1.69 9.42
CA GLU A 126 7.58 1.86 10.49
C GLU A 126 6.75 3.14 10.33
N ALA A 127 5.45 3.00 10.54
CA ALA A 127 4.53 4.11 10.74
C ALA A 127 3.33 3.65 11.59
N CYS A 128 2.83 4.54 12.45
CA CYS A 128 1.54 4.36 13.12
C CYS A 128 0.86 5.69 13.48
N ASN A 129 -0.47 5.68 13.50
CA ASN A 129 -1.25 6.77 14.09
C ASN A 129 -1.41 6.57 15.61
N GLY A 130 -1.81 7.63 16.31
CA GLY A 130 -2.06 7.55 17.75
C GLY A 130 -0.80 7.55 18.62
N ALA A 131 0.34 7.95 18.05
CA ALA A 131 1.60 8.14 18.78
C ALA A 131 1.74 9.54 19.40
N ASN A 132 1.02 10.54 18.88
CA ASN A 132 1.12 11.94 19.32
C ASN A 132 0.43 12.17 20.69
N ASP A 133 1.06 12.98 21.55
CA ASP A 133 0.63 13.21 22.94
C ASP A 133 -0.82 13.74 23.10
N GLY A 134 -1.36 14.43 22.09
CA GLY A 134 -2.72 14.96 22.14
C GLY A 134 -3.82 13.92 21.93
N ILE A 135 -3.55 12.84 21.17
CA ILE A 135 -4.52 11.81 20.83
C ILE A 135 -3.81 10.45 20.72
N ARG A 136 -3.71 9.75 21.85
CA ARG A 136 -3.06 8.44 21.95
C ARG A 136 -4.03 7.26 21.84
N GLY A 137 -3.56 6.13 21.32
CA GLY A 137 -4.35 4.91 21.22
C GLY A 137 -5.42 4.93 20.12
N PRO A 138 -6.27 3.89 20.02
CA PRO A 138 -7.24 3.72 18.94
C PRO A 138 -8.40 4.72 18.94
N ILE A 139 -8.83 5.12 17.75
CA ILE A 139 -10.11 5.81 17.53
C ILE A 139 -10.86 5.00 16.48
N LEU A 140 -11.90 4.28 16.92
CA LEU A 140 -12.64 3.38 16.04
C LEU A 140 -13.37 4.15 14.94
N GLY A 141 -13.09 3.78 13.68
CA GLY A 141 -13.74 4.36 12.51
C GLY A 141 -13.18 5.72 12.04
N ASP A 142 -12.06 6.19 12.59
CA ASP A 142 -11.51 7.50 12.23
C ASP A 142 -10.96 7.54 10.79
N TRP A 143 -11.63 8.32 9.94
CA TRP A 143 -11.25 8.47 8.54
C TRP A 143 -9.93 9.22 8.36
N TYR A 144 -9.66 10.23 9.21
CA TYR A 144 -8.45 11.06 9.11
C TYR A 144 -7.18 10.25 9.31
N ARG A 145 -7.19 9.25 10.20
CA ARG A 145 -6.10 8.28 10.35
C ARG A 145 -5.88 7.44 9.09
N GLY A 146 -6.96 7.06 8.41
CA GLY A 146 -6.90 6.47 7.08
C GLY A 146 -6.27 7.41 6.04
N ASP A 147 -6.71 8.67 5.99
CA ASP A 147 -6.16 9.69 5.08
C ASP A 147 -4.67 9.94 5.33
N ASN A 148 -4.20 9.91 6.59
CA ASN A 148 -2.78 10.04 6.93
C ASN A 148 -1.95 8.91 6.30
N TYR A 149 -2.42 7.66 6.39
CA TYR A 149 -1.75 6.51 5.75
C TYR A 149 -1.71 6.68 4.23
N ALA A 150 -2.83 7.09 3.61
CA ALA A 150 -2.89 7.30 2.17
C ALA A 150 -1.90 8.40 1.72
N HIS A 151 -1.91 9.53 2.43
CA HIS A 151 -1.05 10.67 2.18
C HIS A 151 0.43 10.29 2.25
N ASP A 152 0.82 9.59 3.32
CA ASP A 152 2.21 9.22 3.54
C ASP A 152 2.68 8.19 2.53
N ILE A 153 1.91 7.12 2.27
CA ILE A 153 2.24 6.11 1.25
C ILE A 153 2.39 6.77 -0.13
N ILE A 154 1.50 7.69 -0.52
CA ILE A 154 1.61 8.42 -1.79
C ILE A 154 2.87 9.29 -1.82
N THR A 155 3.16 9.98 -0.72
CA THR A 155 4.36 10.83 -0.59
C THR A 155 5.62 10.00 -0.72
N ASP A 156 5.72 8.89 0.01
CA ASP A 156 6.85 7.97 -0.02
C ASP A 156 7.08 7.39 -1.42
N LEU A 157 6.04 6.76 -2.00
CA LEU A 157 6.15 6.17 -3.33
C LEU A 157 6.45 7.22 -4.41
N SER A 158 6.06 8.48 -4.21
CA SER A 158 6.38 9.58 -5.13
C SER A 158 7.80 10.09 -4.99
N ASN A 159 8.48 9.79 -3.88
CA ASN A 159 9.81 10.28 -3.52
C ASN A 159 10.80 9.12 -3.25
N TRP A 160 10.84 8.15 -4.16
CA TRP A 160 11.86 7.08 -4.23
C TRP A 160 11.83 6.00 -3.14
N VAL A 161 10.87 6.05 -2.22
CA VAL A 161 10.66 4.96 -1.26
C VAL A 161 10.10 3.74 -2.01
N SER A 162 10.68 2.57 -1.73
CA SER A 162 10.46 1.32 -2.46
C SER A 162 9.45 0.39 -1.79
N GLY A 163 9.03 0.69 -0.57
CA GLY A 163 8.03 -0.06 0.20
C GLY A 163 7.64 0.68 1.48
N TRP A 164 6.55 0.25 2.09
CA TRP A 164 5.97 0.88 3.27
C TRP A 164 5.45 -0.19 4.22
N ILE A 165 5.79 -0.09 5.50
CA ILE A 165 5.52 -1.10 6.52
C ILE A 165 4.78 -0.42 7.69
N ASP A 166 3.58 -0.94 7.99
CA ASP A 166 2.80 -0.57 9.18
C ASP A 166 3.45 -1.12 10.45
N TRP A 167 3.19 -0.50 11.60
CA TRP A 167 3.78 -0.93 12.87
C TRP A 167 3.14 -2.21 13.44
N ASN A 168 2.10 -2.08 14.27
CA ASN A 168 1.44 -3.23 14.87
C ASN A 168 0.32 -3.75 13.97
N ILE A 169 0.41 -5.01 13.54
CA ILE A 169 -0.61 -5.68 12.70
C ILE A 169 -2.01 -5.62 13.35
N CYS A 170 -2.07 -5.76 14.67
CA CYS A 170 -3.29 -5.60 15.46
C CYS A 170 -2.99 -5.17 16.89
N LEU A 171 -3.91 -4.45 17.52
CA LEU A 171 -3.87 -4.06 18.94
C LEU A 171 -5.24 -4.27 19.60
N ASP A 172 -5.30 -4.20 20.93
CA ASP A 172 -6.58 -4.21 21.66
C ASP A 172 -7.30 -2.84 21.61
N LEU A 173 -8.47 -2.76 22.25
CA LEU A 173 -9.27 -1.52 22.36
C LEU A 173 -8.53 -0.34 23.03
N GLN A 174 -7.47 -0.60 23.79
CA GLN A 174 -6.65 0.42 24.44
C GLN A 174 -5.45 0.84 23.56
N GLY A 175 -5.08 0.05 22.56
CA GLY A 175 -3.86 0.25 21.76
C GLY A 175 -2.65 -0.49 22.31
N GLY A 176 -2.87 -1.56 23.08
CA GLY A 176 -1.85 -2.41 23.68
C GLY A 176 -1.97 -3.89 23.28
N PRO A 177 -1.34 -4.79 24.07
CA PRO A 177 -0.60 -4.52 25.30
C PRO A 177 0.72 -3.78 25.04
N ASN A 178 1.05 -2.82 25.91
CA ASN A 178 2.33 -2.11 25.88
C ASN A 178 2.81 -1.87 27.32
N TRP A 179 3.99 -2.37 27.68
CA TRP A 179 4.46 -2.42 29.06
C TRP A 179 4.78 -1.05 29.67
N VAL A 180 5.09 -0.05 28.83
CA VAL A 180 5.30 1.36 29.22
C VAL A 180 4.09 2.24 28.93
N GLN A 181 2.95 1.64 28.54
CA GLN A 181 1.73 2.36 28.21
C GLN A 181 1.88 3.36 27.05
N ASN A 182 2.85 3.11 26.15
CA ASN A 182 3.04 3.85 24.90
C ASN A 182 2.01 3.39 23.85
N PHE A 183 0.72 3.54 24.16
CA PHE A 183 -0.37 3.06 23.32
C PHE A 183 -0.48 3.85 22.02
N VAL A 184 -0.82 3.14 20.94
CA VAL A 184 -0.99 3.68 19.58
C VAL A 184 -2.22 3.04 18.91
N ASP A 185 -2.58 3.46 17.70
CA ASP A 185 -3.62 2.80 16.90
C ASP A 185 -3.02 1.66 16.07
N SER A 186 -3.90 0.81 15.54
CA SER A 186 -3.56 -0.23 14.57
C SER A 186 -4.68 -0.36 13.54
N PRO A 187 -4.38 -0.74 12.28
CA PRO A 187 -5.40 -1.02 11.28
C PRO A 187 -6.42 -2.10 11.70
N VAL A 188 -6.08 -2.97 12.65
CA VAL A 188 -7.00 -3.98 13.19
C VAL A 188 -7.05 -3.86 14.71
N ILE A 189 -8.26 -3.64 15.24
CA ILE A 189 -8.50 -3.59 16.68
C ILE A 189 -9.24 -4.84 17.13
N VAL A 190 -8.68 -5.59 18.07
CA VAL A 190 -9.22 -6.85 18.57
C VAL A 190 -9.97 -6.63 19.88
N ASN A 191 -11.24 -7.03 19.92
CA ASN A 191 -12.03 -7.11 21.13
C ASN A 191 -12.19 -8.57 21.55
N ALA A 192 -11.22 -9.06 22.33
CA ALA A 192 -11.18 -10.45 22.75
C ALA A 192 -12.37 -10.85 23.65
N THR A 193 -12.95 -9.91 24.41
CA THR A 193 -14.08 -10.21 25.30
C THR A 193 -15.37 -10.51 24.54
N ALA A 194 -15.54 -9.91 23.36
CA ALA A 194 -16.65 -10.18 22.45
C ALA A 194 -16.31 -11.18 21.34
N GLY A 195 -15.04 -11.61 21.22
CA GLY A 195 -14.61 -12.53 20.16
C GLY A 195 -14.67 -11.91 18.75
N GLU A 196 -14.46 -10.60 18.64
CA GLU A 196 -14.57 -9.86 17.38
C GLU A 196 -13.35 -8.97 17.12
N PHE A 197 -13.24 -8.45 15.91
CA PHE A 197 -12.24 -7.46 15.54
C PHE A 197 -12.82 -6.42 14.59
N TYR A 198 -12.29 -5.21 14.66
CA TYR A 198 -12.67 -4.08 13.82
C TYR A 198 -11.54 -3.78 12.86
N LYS A 199 -11.87 -3.72 11.57
CA LYS A 199 -10.96 -3.24 10.55
C LYS A 199 -11.16 -1.74 10.41
N GLN A 200 -10.15 -0.98 10.82
CA GLN A 200 -10.16 0.48 10.78
C GLN A 200 -10.09 1.00 9.34
N PRO A 201 -10.43 2.27 9.06
CA PRO A 201 -10.20 2.89 7.76
C PRO A 201 -8.77 2.69 7.22
N MET A 202 -7.74 2.75 8.09
CA MET A 202 -6.34 2.46 7.75
C MET A 202 -6.16 1.08 7.08
N PHE A 203 -6.88 0.05 7.52
CA PHE A 203 -6.81 -1.29 6.91
C PHE A 203 -7.22 -1.24 5.43
N TYR A 204 -8.33 -0.56 5.14
CA TYR A 204 -8.86 -0.47 3.79
C TYR A 204 -7.97 0.40 2.92
N VAL A 205 -7.48 1.53 3.45
CA VAL A 205 -6.52 2.40 2.77
C VAL A 205 -5.24 1.65 2.39
N MET A 206 -4.62 0.90 3.30
CA MET A 206 -3.45 0.08 2.94
C MET A 206 -3.80 -0.95 1.85
N GLY A 207 -5.04 -1.45 1.83
CA GLY A 207 -5.57 -2.32 0.78
C GLY A 207 -5.58 -1.68 -0.62
N HIS A 208 -5.78 -0.37 -0.73
CA HIS A 208 -5.73 0.37 -2.00
C HIS A 208 -4.35 0.34 -2.66
N PHE A 209 -3.29 0.10 -1.88
CA PHE A 209 -1.91 -0.06 -2.34
C PHE A 209 -1.53 -1.54 -2.40
N SER A 210 -1.49 -2.22 -1.26
CA SER A 210 -0.94 -3.59 -1.10
C SER A 210 -1.62 -4.66 -1.96
N LYS A 211 -2.93 -4.52 -2.23
CA LYS A 211 -3.66 -5.48 -3.06
C LYS A 211 -3.31 -5.36 -4.55
N PHE A 212 -2.94 -4.16 -5.00
CA PHE A 212 -2.82 -3.81 -6.42
C PHE A 212 -1.36 -3.55 -6.86
N ILE A 213 -0.48 -3.18 -5.93
CA ILE A 213 0.93 -2.93 -6.16
C ILE A 213 1.71 -4.15 -5.65
N ARG A 214 2.13 -5.02 -6.56
CA ARG A 214 2.91 -6.23 -6.23
C ARG A 214 4.41 -5.92 -6.17
N PRO A 215 5.24 -6.78 -5.53
CA PRO A 215 6.69 -6.69 -5.64
C PRO A 215 7.15 -6.52 -7.09
N ASP A 216 8.26 -5.79 -7.28
CA ASP A 216 8.84 -5.42 -8.59
C ASP A 216 7.99 -4.48 -9.45
N SER A 217 6.90 -3.93 -8.91
CA SER A 217 6.18 -2.83 -9.57
C SER A 217 7.04 -1.57 -9.62
N ARG A 218 6.84 -0.76 -10.65
CA ARG A 218 7.61 0.47 -10.90
C ARG A 218 6.68 1.67 -10.92
N ARG A 219 7.03 2.71 -10.16
CA ARG A 219 6.40 4.02 -10.27
C ARG A 219 6.63 4.58 -11.67
N VAL A 220 5.59 5.16 -12.25
CA VAL A 220 5.66 5.92 -13.50
C VAL A 220 5.27 7.37 -13.22
N GLY A 221 5.64 8.27 -14.13
CA GLY A 221 5.30 9.69 -13.98
C GLY A 221 3.78 9.89 -13.91
N LEU A 222 3.35 10.72 -12.96
CA LEU A 222 1.97 11.21 -12.84
C LEU A 222 2.02 12.73 -12.80
N THR A 223 1.16 13.37 -13.58
CA THR A 223 0.98 14.83 -13.57
C THR A 223 -0.49 15.12 -13.33
N ILE A 224 -0.78 15.84 -12.25
CA ILE A 224 -2.12 16.31 -11.91
C ILE A 224 -2.17 17.79 -12.26
N SER A 225 -2.76 18.12 -13.42
CA SER A 225 -2.92 19.50 -13.86
C SER A 225 -4.12 20.16 -13.19
N ASN A 226 -3.99 21.43 -12.80
CA ASN A 226 -5.04 22.21 -12.13
C ASN A 226 -5.58 21.54 -10.84
N GLY A 227 -4.77 20.68 -10.20
CA GLY A 227 -5.13 20.01 -8.95
C GLY A 227 -4.95 20.92 -7.74
N SER A 228 -5.69 20.61 -6.67
CA SER A 228 -5.45 21.13 -5.32
C SER A 228 -4.36 20.31 -4.63
N ALA A 229 -3.71 20.89 -3.61
CA ALA A 229 -2.84 20.12 -2.71
C ALA A 229 -3.60 18.98 -1.97
N MET A 230 -4.94 19.05 -1.91
CA MET A 230 -5.79 18.01 -1.32
C MET A 230 -6.09 16.83 -2.27
N LEU A 231 -5.71 16.94 -3.56
CA LEU A 231 -5.83 15.86 -4.53
C LEU A 231 -4.45 15.26 -4.80
N GLU A 232 -4.26 14.05 -4.31
CA GLU A 232 -2.97 13.35 -4.34
C GLU A 232 -3.08 12.06 -5.14
N GLY A 233 -1.96 11.54 -5.64
CA GLY A 233 -1.98 10.25 -6.28
C GLY A 233 -0.62 9.71 -6.66
N VAL A 234 -0.58 8.42 -6.96
CA VAL A 234 0.60 7.73 -7.46
C VAL A 234 0.21 6.77 -8.59
N ALA A 235 1.02 6.76 -9.65
CA ALA A 235 0.85 5.88 -10.79
C ALA A 235 1.97 4.83 -10.83
N ILE A 236 1.58 3.58 -11.05
CA ILE A 236 2.44 2.40 -10.97
C ILE A 236 2.19 1.49 -12.18
N THR A 237 3.24 0.86 -12.67
CA THR A 237 3.17 -0.27 -13.59
C THR A 237 3.64 -1.53 -12.87
N THR A 238 2.80 -2.56 -12.85
CA THR A 238 3.13 -3.86 -12.27
C THR A 238 4.03 -4.68 -13.21
N PRO A 239 4.70 -5.75 -12.73
CA PRO A 239 5.45 -6.68 -13.58
C PRO A 239 4.61 -7.29 -14.71
N SER A 240 3.30 -7.46 -14.46
CA SER A 240 2.32 -7.94 -15.45
C SER A 240 1.88 -6.89 -16.48
N ARG A 241 2.52 -5.70 -16.51
CA ARG A 241 2.19 -4.55 -17.35
C ARG A 241 0.82 -3.90 -17.09
N GLN A 242 0.10 -4.30 -16.04
CA GLN A 242 -1.07 -3.58 -15.55
C GLN A 242 -0.66 -2.20 -15.01
N ARG A 243 -1.44 -1.17 -15.34
CA ARG A 243 -1.37 0.17 -14.75
C ARG A 243 -2.22 0.21 -13.50
N VAL A 244 -1.72 0.85 -12.45
CA VAL A 244 -2.45 1.11 -11.21
C VAL A 244 -2.28 2.59 -10.90
N LEU A 245 -3.39 3.28 -10.71
CA LEU A 245 -3.44 4.67 -10.29
C LEU A 245 -4.22 4.71 -8.98
N VAL A 246 -3.55 5.11 -7.91
CA VAL A 246 -4.22 5.41 -6.63
C VAL A 246 -4.39 6.92 -6.56
N LEU A 247 -5.60 7.37 -6.26
CA LEU A 247 -5.96 8.77 -6.06
C LEU A 247 -6.57 8.93 -4.68
N ASN A 248 -6.21 10.00 -3.98
CA ASN A 248 -6.70 10.34 -2.66
C ASN A 248 -7.26 11.78 -2.68
N ASN A 249 -8.52 11.93 -2.31
CA ASN A 249 -9.15 13.23 -2.08
C ASN A 249 -9.29 13.46 -0.59
N ARG A 250 -8.47 14.37 -0.05
CA ARG A 250 -8.45 14.78 1.36
C ARG A 250 -9.28 16.02 1.65
N ASP A 251 -10.02 16.51 0.66
CA ASP A 251 -10.91 17.65 0.84
C ASP A 251 -12.19 17.22 1.59
N ASP A 252 -12.68 18.08 2.49
CA ASP A 252 -13.91 17.83 3.26
C ASP A 252 -15.18 18.10 2.46
N HIS A 253 -15.10 18.90 1.39
CA HIS A 253 -16.28 19.46 0.73
C HIS A 253 -16.21 19.41 -0.80
N GLN A 254 -15.01 19.47 -1.38
CA GLN A 254 -14.80 19.54 -2.81
C GLN A 254 -14.70 18.14 -3.43
N ALA A 255 -15.61 17.84 -4.36
CA ALA A 255 -15.43 16.76 -5.31
C ALA A 255 -14.51 17.20 -6.46
N TYR A 256 -13.71 16.27 -6.99
CA TYR A 256 -12.86 16.52 -8.15
C TYR A 256 -13.37 15.75 -9.38
N GLU A 257 -13.71 16.49 -10.43
CA GLU A 257 -14.03 15.93 -11.75
C GLU A 257 -12.74 15.66 -12.53
N LEU A 258 -12.39 14.39 -12.71
CA LEU A 258 -11.11 13.96 -13.26
C LEU A 258 -11.26 13.38 -14.66
N SER A 259 -10.30 13.70 -15.52
CA SER A 259 -10.11 13.08 -16.84
C SER A 259 -8.71 12.50 -16.91
N ILE A 260 -8.62 11.18 -16.71
CA ILE A 260 -7.37 10.43 -16.62
C ILE A 260 -6.99 9.91 -17.99
N LYS A 261 -5.77 10.21 -18.42
CA LYS A 261 -5.20 9.77 -19.69
C LYS A 261 -3.91 9.01 -19.42
N ASP A 262 -3.76 7.84 -20.03
CA ASP A 262 -2.47 7.15 -20.11
C ASP A 262 -1.83 7.51 -21.46
N ALA A 263 -0.68 8.18 -21.44
CA ALA A 263 0.01 8.61 -22.66
C ALA A 263 0.42 7.43 -23.57
N ALA A 264 0.52 6.22 -23.03
CA ALA A 264 0.83 5.01 -23.78
C ALA A 264 -0.42 4.33 -24.40
N ILE A 265 -1.63 4.79 -24.08
CA ILE A 265 -2.89 4.18 -24.54
C ILE A 265 -3.68 5.23 -25.32
N ASP A 266 -3.63 5.13 -26.65
CA ASP A 266 -4.31 6.08 -27.54
C ASP A 266 -5.84 6.10 -27.29
N ARG A 267 -6.41 7.30 -27.28
CA ARG A 267 -7.85 7.59 -27.13
C ARG A 267 -8.54 7.08 -25.85
N MET A 268 -7.80 6.57 -24.86
CA MET A 268 -8.39 6.22 -23.57
C MET A 268 -8.40 7.43 -22.63
N ALA A 269 -9.59 7.88 -22.28
CA ALA A 269 -9.82 8.81 -21.19
C ALA A 269 -10.82 8.21 -20.22
N ILE A 270 -10.40 7.98 -18.97
CA ILE A 270 -11.31 7.61 -17.89
C ILE A 270 -11.80 8.91 -17.27
N ARG A 271 -13.12 9.11 -17.25
CA ARG A 271 -13.73 10.21 -16.52
C ARG A 271 -14.36 9.68 -15.24
N LEU A 272 -14.09 10.34 -14.13
CA LEU A 272 -14.69 10.00 -12.85
C LEU A 272 -14.76 11.25 -11.96
N THR A 273 -15.75 11.25 -11.08
CA THR A 273 -15.83 12.16 -9.95
C THR A 273 -15.19 11.48 -8.75
N LEU A 274 -14.23 12.13 -8.12
CA LEU A 274 -13.66 11.71 -6.85
C LEU A 274 -14.28 12.56 -5.74
N GLU A 275 -15.24 11.98 -5.04
CA GLU A 275 -15.97 12.63 -3.94
C GLU A 275 -15.05 13.08 -2.80
N PRO A 276 -15.46 14.04 -1.95
CA PRO A 276 -14.75 14.40 -0.73
C PRO A 276 -14.41 13.16 0.11
N ARG A 277 -13.28 13.22 0.84
CA ARG A 277 -12.86 12.14 1.77
C ARG A 277 -12.93 10.75 1.15
N THR A 278 -12.29 10.58 -0.01
CA THR A 278 -12.33 9.33 -0.77
C THR A 278 -10.95 8.94 -1.28
N ILE A 279 -10.63 7.65 -1.17
CA ILE A 279 -9.52 7.01 -1.86
C ILE A 279 -10.05 6.07 -2.94
N ALA A 280 -9.46 6.13 -4.13
CA ALA A 280 -9.83 5.29 -5.26
C ALA A 280 -8.59 4.64 -5.88
N THR A 281 -8.70 3.33 -6.20
CA THR A 281 -7.67 2.63 -6.98
C THR A 281 -8.25 2.23 -8.32
N ILE A 282 -7.69 2.79 -9.37
CA ILE A 282 -8.05 2.50 -10.76
C ILE A 282 -6.95 1.62 -11.30
N PHE A 283 -7.31 0.47 -11.84
CA PHE A 283 -6.35 -0.37 -12.53
C PHE A 283 -6.78 -0.67 -13.94
N ILE A 284 -5.82 -0.57 -14.84
CA ILE A 284 -6.03 -0.71 -16.27
C ILE A 284 -5.12 -1.82 -16.74
N ARG A 285 -5.71 -2.81 -17.39
CA ARG A 285 -4.96 -3.84 -18.11
C ARG A 285 -4.98 -3.43 -19.58
N PRO A 286 -3.89 -2.84 -20.11
CA PRO A 286 -3.89 -2.25 -21.45
C PRO A 286 -4.31 -3.24 -22.55
N ASP A 287 -4.04 -4.53 -22.34
CA ASP A 287 -4.39 -5.60 -23.28
C ASP A 287 -5.82 -6.15 -23.12
N SER A 288 -6.62 -5.63 -22.17
CA SER A 288 -8.01 -6.07 -22.00
C SER A 288 -8.89 -5.46 -23.08
N ARG A 289 -9.74 -6.29 -23.68
CA ARG A 289 -10.67 -5.85 -24.72
C ARG A 289 -12.06 -5.70 -24.13
N ARG A 290 -12.66 -4.52 -24.29
CA ARG A 290 -14.08 -4.32 -23.99
C ARG A 290 -14.89 -5.28 -24.85
N VAL A 291 -15.81 -5.99 -24.21
CA VAL A 291 -16.81 -6.80 -24.89
C VAL A 291 -18.08 -5.97 -24.96
N GLY A 292 -18.79 -6.00 -26.09
CA GLY A 292 -20.09 -5.37 -26.19
C GLY A 292 -21.01 -5.92 -25.11
N LEU A 293 -21.58 -5.03 -24.29
CA LEU A 293 -22.60 -5.38 -23.30
C LEU A 293 -23.89 -4.69 -23.70
N THR A 294 -24.96 -5.46 -23.80
CA THR A 294 -26.32 -4.95 -24.00
C THR A 294 -27.14 -5.38 -22.80
N ILE A 295 -27.71 -4.41 -22.08
CA ILE A 295 -28.64 -4.66 -20.99
C ILE A 295 -30.04 -4.39 -21.54
N SER A 296 -30.78 -5.46 -21.84
CA SER A 296 -32.17 -5.36 -22.30
C SER A 296 -33.09 -5.19 -21.10
N ASN A 297 -34.06 -4.27 -21.19
CA ASN A 297 -35.03 -3.97 -20.12
C ASN A 297 -34.41 -3.49 -18.80
N GLY A 298 -33.18 -2.97 -18.82
CA GLY A 298 -32.54 -2.39 -17.64
C GLY A 298 -33.06 -0.98 -17.33
N SER A 299 -33.15 -0.65 -16.05
CA SER A 299 -33.29 0.73 -15.57
C SER A 299 -31.99 1.50 -15.78
N ALA A 300 -32.03 2.83 -15.85
CA ALA A 300 -30.83 3.68 -15.80
C ALA A 300 -30.02 3.50 -14.49
N MET A 301 -30.63 2.85 -13.48
CA MET A 301 -29.98 2.50 -12.21
C MET A 301 -29.20 1.18 -12.26
N LEU A 302 -29.34 0.38 -13.33
CA LEU A 302 -28.57 -0.84 -13.53
C LEU A 302 -27.50 -0.62 -14.60
N GLU A 303 -26.24 -0.66 -14.18
CA GLU A 303 -25.10 -0.45 -15.05
C GLU A 303 -24.22 -1.70 -15.11
N GLY A 304 -23.44 -1.83 -16.18
CA GLY A 304 -22.49 -2.92 -16.27
C GLY A 304 -21.37 -2.68 -17.26
N VAL A 305 -20.28 -3.44 -17.06
CA VAL A 305 -19.16 -3.50 -18.00
C VAL A 305 -18.71 -4.94 -18.15
N ALA A 306 -18.51 -5.34 -19.41
CA ALA A 306 -17.95 -6.64 -19.75
C ALA A 306 -16.59 -6.46 -20.42
N ILE A 307 -15.59 -7.22 -19.95
CA ILE A 307 -14.24 -7.24 -20.54
C ILE A 307 -13.77 -8.67 -20.78
N THR A 308 -12.80 -8.80 -21.67
CA THR A 308 -11.96 -9.99 -21.78
C THR A 308 -10.57 -9.65 -21.24
N THR A 309 -10.11 -10.43 -20.27
CA THR A 309 -8.77 -10.29 -19.70
C THR A 309 -7.70 -10.78 -20.68
N PRO A 310 -6.41 -10.43 -20.47
CA PRO A 310 -5.31 -10.97 -21.26
C PRO A 310 -5.20 -12.50 -21.17
N SER A 311 -5.57 -13.07 -20.02
CA SER A 311 -5.69 -14.52 -19.79
C SER A 311 -6.94 -15.16 -20.43
N ARG A 312 -7.66 -14.43 -21.30
CA ARG A 312 -8.88 -14.87 -22.01
C ARG A 312 -10.08 -15.18 -21.10
N GLN A 313 -10.06 -14.75 -19.84
CA GLN A 313 -11.24 -14.80 -18.97
C GLN A 313 -12.23 -13.70 -19.36
N ARG A 314 -13.51 -13.97 -19.21
CA ARG A 314 -14.58 -13.00 -19.30
C ARG A 314 -14.88 -12.49 -17.91
N VAL A 315 -14.99 -11.17 -17.77
CA VAL A 315 -15.37 -10.51 -16.52
C VAL A 315 -16.54 -9.59 -16.82
N LEU A 316 -17.64 -9.77 -16.10
CA LEU A 316 -18.80 -8.91 -16.10
C LEU A 316 -18.93 -8.29 -14.71
N VAL A 317 -18.90 -6.97 -14.62
CA VAL A 317 -19.23 -6.24 -13.41
C VAL A 317 -20.60 -5.60 -13.63
N LEU A 318 -21.50 -5.79 -12.67
CA LEU A 318 -22.84 -5.20 -12.65
C LEU A 318 -22.98 -4.38 -11.38
N ASN A 319 -23.55 -3.19 -11.50
CA ASN A 319 -23.82 -2.29 -10.39
C ASN A 319 -25.31 -1.97 -10.35
N ASN A 320 -25.96 -2.36 -9.26
CA ASN A 320 -27.32 -1.92 -8.94
C ASN A 320 -27.26 -0.70 -8.01
N ARG A 321 -27.54 0.48 -8.57
CA ARG A 321 -27.59 1.74 -7.81
C ARG A 321 -28.95 2.00 -7.17
N ASP A 322 -29.93 1.15 -7.43
CA ASP A 322 -31.27 1.32 -6.89
C ASP A 322 -31.27 1.12 -5.36
N ASP A 323 -32.05 1.94 -4.68
CA ASP A 323 -32.21 1.92 -3.23
C ASP A 323 -33.13 0.79 -2.74
N HIS A 324 -34.03 0.33 -3.60
CA HIS A 324 -35.15 -0.51 -3.18
C HIS A 324 -35.41 -1.70 -4.12
N GLN A 325 -35.03 -1.59 -5.39
CA GLN A 325 -35.34 -2.60 -6.39
C GLN A 325 -34.17 -3.58 -6.59
N ALA A 326 -34.47 -4.88 -6.44
CA ALA A 326 -33.61 -5.96 -6.92
C ALA A 326 -33.85 -6.21 -8.42
N TYR A 327 -32.81 -6.67 -9.13
CA TYR A 327 -32.90 -7.03 -10.55
C TYR A 327 -32.64 -8.53 -10.74
N GLU A 328 -33.61 -9.25 -11.31
CA GLU A 328 -33.39 -10.61 -11.80
C GLU A 328 -32.75 -10.57 -13.20
N LEU A 329 -31.54 -11.11 -13.31
CA LEU A 329 -30.70 -10.99 -14.51
C LEU A 329 -30.44 -12.36 -15.12
N SER A 330 -30.54 -12.42 -16.46
CA SER A 330 -30.08 -13.55 -17.27
C SER A 330 -28.96 -13.10 -18.20
N ILE A 331 -27.74 -13.51 -17.90
CA ILE A 331 -26.53 -13.14 -18.64
C ILE A 331 -26.21 -14.21 -19.67
N LYS A 332 -26.01 -13.80 -20.92
CA LYS A 332 -25.58 -14.66 -22.03
C LYS A 332 -24.28 -14.13 -22.61
N ASP A 333 -23.33 -15.02 -22.89
CA ASP A 333 -22.14 -14.69 -23.70
C ASP A 333 -22.40 -15.16 -25.14
N ALA A 334 -22.55 -14.22 -26.07
CA ALA A 334 -22.83 -14.53 -27.47
C ALA A 334 -21.73 -15.38 -28.14
N ALA A 335 -20.54 -15.50 -27.54
CA ALA A 335 -19.48 -16.37 -28.02
C ALA A 335 -19.56 -17.81 -27.46
N ILE A 336 -20.60 -18.14 -26.67
CA ILE A 336 -20.80 -19.41 -25.97
C ILE A 336 -22.29 -19.80 -26.05
N ASP A 337 -22.65 -20.62 -27.05
CA ASP A 337 -24.04 -20.95 -27.43
C ASP A 337 -24.94 -21.51 -26.32
N ARG A 338 -24.37 -22.01 -25.20
CA ARG A 338 -25.12 -22.66 -24.11
C ARG A 338 -24.92 -22.01 -22.73
N MET A 339 -24.28 -20.86 -22.64
CA MET A 339 -24.06 -20.21 -21.35
C MET A 339 -25.19 -19.24 -21.01
N ALA A 340 -25.88 -19.51 -19.90
CA ALA A 340 -26.82 -18.59 -19.27
C ALA A 340 -26.58 -18.55 -17.76
N ILE A 341 -26.04 -17.44 -17.24
CA ILE A 341 -25.97 -17.22 -15.80
C ILE A 341 -27.25 -16.49 -15.38
N ARG A 342 -27.97 -17.04 -14.40
CA ARG A 342 -29.09 -16.35 -13.77
C ARG A 342 -28.69 -15.92 -12.37
N LEU A 343 -28.96 -14.68 -12.02
CA LEU A 343 -28.70 -14.16 -10.67
C LEU A 343 -29.72 -13.08 -10.32
N THR A 344 -29.89 -12.85 -9.02
CA THR A 344 -30.62 -11.69 -8.51
C THR A 344 -29.60 -10.70 -7.96
N LEU A 345 -29.65 -9.46 -8.45
CA LEU A 345 -28.79 -8.39 -7.97
C LEU A 345 -29.59 -7.50 -7.03
N GLU A 346 -29.36 -7.65 -5.74
CA GLU A 346 -30.04 -6.91 -4.67
C GLU A 346 -29.77 -5.39 -4.75
N PRO A 347 -30.61 -4.55 -4.13
CA PRO A 347 -30.37 -3.10 -4.02
C PRO A 347 -28.97 -2.78 -3.50
N ARG A 348 -28.40 -1.66 -3.97
CA ARG A 348 -27.08 -1.17 -3.54
C ARG A 348 -25.94 -2.21 -3.61
N THR A 349 -26.00 -3.13 -4.56
CA THR A 349 -25.03 -4.23 -4.68
C THR A 349 -24.23 -4.16 -5.97
N ILE A 350 -22.94 -4.50 -5.88
CA ILE A 350 -22.06 -4.72 -7.03
C ILE A 350 -21.74 -6.21 -7.12
N ALA A 351 -21.99 -6.82 -8.28
CA ALA A 351 -21.61 -8.20 -8.58
C ALA A 351 -20.47 -8.23 -9.60
N THR A 352 -19.43 -9.03 -9.34
CA THR A 352 -18.38 -9.34 -10.30
C THR A 352 -18.44 -10.83 -10.65
N ILE A 353 -18.61 -11.12 -11.93
CA ILE A 353 -18.82 -12.46 -12.45
C ILE A 353 -17.68 -12.75 -13.40
N VAL A 354 -16.95 -13.84 -13.14
CA VAL A 354 -15.79 -14.24 -13.93
C VAL A 354 -16.02 -15.65 -14.46
N TRP A 355 -15.85 -15.84 -15.77
CA TRP A 355 -15.92 -17.16 -16.40
C TRP A 355 -14.84 -17.34 -17.46
N ASN A 356 -14.55 -18.60 -17.80
CA ASN A 356 -13.63 -18.95 -18.87
C ASN A 356 -14.41 -19.53 -20.06
N LYS A 357 -14.12 -19.05 -21.27
CA LYS A 357 -14.71 -19.52 -22.51
C LYS A 357 -14.47 -21.02 -22.76
N GLU A 358 -13.37 -21.58 -22.27
CA GLU A 358 -13.04 -22.99 -22.48
C GLU A 358 -13.81 -23.93 -21.54
N ILE A 359 -14.07 -23.52 -20.30
CA ILE A 359 -14.81 -24.31 -19.30
C ILE A 359 -16.32 -24.27 -19.57
N ALA A 360 -16.85 -23.15 -20.07
CA ALA A 360 -18.29 -22.97 -20.30
C ALA A 360 -18.82 -23.69 -21.56
N LYS A 361 -17.95 -24.32 -22.36
CA LYS A 361 -18.38 -25.18 -23.48
C LYS A 361 -18.81 -26.58 -23.04
N THR A 362 -18.42 -27.01 -21.84
CA THR A 362 -18.59 -28.40 -21.39
C THR A 362 -19.67 -28.59 -20.32
N GLU A 363 -20.15 -27.53 -19.67
CA GLU A 363 -21.10 -27.63 -18.56
C GLU A 363 -22.16 -26.52 -18.58
N ASN A 364 -23.42 -26.87 -18.25
CA ASN A 364 -24.48 -25.90 -18.00
C ASN A 364 -24.31 -25.34 -16.57
N PHE A 365 -23.91 -24.07 -16.45
CA PHE A 365 -23.79 -23.40 -15.16
C PHE A 365 -25.11 -22.73 -14.76
N GLU A 366 -26.00 -23.45 -14.09
CA GLU A 366 -27.03 -22.82 -13.25
C GLU A 366 -26.50 -22.69 -11.84
N ARG A 367 -26.12 -21.47 -11.44
CA ARG A 367 -25.80 -21.15 -10.05
C ARG A 367 -26.71 -20.00 -9.63
N LYS A 368 -27.62 -20.25 -8.69
CA LYS A 368 -28.28 -19.19 -7.92
C LYS A 368 -27.20 -18.60 -7.00
N LEU A 369 -26.78 -17.37 -7.28
CA LEU A 369 -26.00 -16.55 -6.36
C LEU A 369 -26.96 -15.63 -5.62
#